data_AF-A0A9P6AKJ9-F1
#
_entry.id   AF-A0A9P6AKJ9-F1
#
_cell.length_a   1.000
_cell.length_b   1.000
_cell.length_c   1.000
_cell.angle_alpha   90.00
_cell.angle_beta   90.00
_cell.angle_gamma   90.00
#
_symmetry.space_group_name_H-M   'P 1'
#
loop_
_entity.id
_entity.type
_entity.pdbx_description
1 polymer ?
#
loop_
_entity_poly.entity_id
_entity_poly.type
_entity_poly.pdbx_seq_one_letter_code
_entity_poly.pdbx_strand_id
1 'polypeptide(L)'
;MSLEEISGYSSTSLNHWVPLALNLRDGLPFTYSESAVSHTSATEAFITGINQRDNSRCIVCGEDDGVVLEYAHIIPRGEVQTWEDLRARHFIPNQTRSVMREGRNGILLCRTHRGQFDGFRFYLRWVPEARRFVLINHSGKSSLQAFHGRAVRLFPGSGRLPFHGAFLIHEMRVRGFWPFANDPIIPLPIPWQAWIQDGPDGAQPDDNGDNAMRSHDVQGSKTHFHPLTNVGPSTSRAKSGRVGPKMHSADTGPPRTLTLTNPFAKPVDLEILKRSFHEQPISNQQLNLGRVLQRRTSKSGKAVRGAMSNESCAA
;
A
#
# COMPACT_ATOMS: atom_id res chain seq x y z
N MET A 1 13.54 -5.57 -20.82
CA MET A 1 12.16 -5.97 -20.50
C MET A 1 11.26 -4.81 -20.88
N SER A 2 10.49 -4.96 -21.95
CA SER A 2 9.45 -4.00 -22.31
C SER A 2 8.29 -4.11 -21.31
N LEU A 3 7.64 -2.98 -20.99
CA LEU A 3 6.50 -2.93 -20.07
C LEU A 3 5.32 -3.81 -20.53
N GLU A 4 5.28 -4.20 -21.80
CA GLU A 4 4.27 -5.09 -22.37
C GLU A 4 4.36 -6.54 -21.85
N GLU A 5 5.54 -7.04 -21.44
CA GLU A 5 5.68 -8.43 -20.96
C GLU A 5 5.36 -8.61 -19.47
N ILE A 6 5.42 -7.54 -18.66
CA ILE A 6 5.04 -7.60 -17.23
C ILE A 6 3.52 -7.44 -17.07
N SER A 7 2.85 -6.93 -18.09
CA SER A 7 1.41 -6.72 -18.13
C SER A 7 0.78 -7.87 -18.91
N GLY A 8 0.32 -8.92 -18.23
CA GLY A 8 -0.46 -10.01 -18.86
C GLY A 8 -1.82 -9.56 -19.42
N TYR A 9 -1.87 -8.46 -20.17
CA TYR A 9 -3.05 -7.86 -20.76
C TYR A 9 -3.27 -8.44 -22.16
N SER A 10 -4.07 -9.50 -22.23
CA SER A 10 -4.68 -9.93 -23.49
C SER A 10 -5.82 -8.96 -23.84
N SER A 11 -5.76 -8.40 -25.05
CA SER A 11 -6.64 -7.37 -25.60
C SER A 11 -8.06 -7.90 -25.93
N THR A 12 -8.87 -8.11 -24.90
CA THR A 12 -10.33 -8.28 -25.03
C THR A 12 -11.04 -7.40 -24.01
N SER A 13 -11.57 -6.24 -24.45
CA SER A 13 -12.60 -5.41 -23.79
C SER A 13 -12.61 -5.41 -22.25
N LEU A 14 -11.48 -5.12 -21.62
CA LEU A 14 -11.41 -5.06 -20.16
C LEU A 14 -11.93 -3.70 -19.68
N ASN A 15 -13.25 -3.62 -19.45
CA ASN A 15 -13.88 -2.51 -18.71
C ASN A 15 -13.46 -2.47 -17.22
N HIS A 16 -12.52 -3.33 -16.83
CA HIS A 16 -12.08 -3.48 -15.47
C HIS A 16 -10.65 -4.00 -15.37
N TRP A 17 -10.03 -3.75 -14.22
CA TRP A 17 -8.68 -4.18 -13.87
C TRP A 17 -8.69 -4.88 -12.50
N VAL A 18 -7.94 -5.97 -12.35
CA VAL A 18 -7.73 -6.63 -11.06
C VAL A 18 -6.30 -6.32 -10.59
N PRO A 19 -6.12 -5.67 -9.43
CA PRO A 19 -4.80 -5.34 -8.91
C PRO A 19 -4.17 -6.62 -8.35
N LEU A 20 -3.51 -7.43 -9.17
CA LEU A 20 -2.83 -8.63 -8.69
C LEU A 20 -1.63 -8.28 -7.80
N ALA A 21 -1.28 -9.13 -6.84
CA ALA A 21 -0.07 -8.93 -6.04
C ALA A 21 1.18 -8.86 -6.95
N LEU A 22 2.02 -7.85 -6.74
CA LEU A 22 3.28 -7.74 -7.47
C LEU A 22 4.30 -8.73 -6.91
N ASN A 23 5.02 -9.41 -7.81
CA ASN A 23 6.14 -10.25 -7.41
C ASN A 23 7.36 -9.36 -7.10
N LEU A 24 7.52 -9.01 -5.82
CA LEU A 24 8.63 -8.15 -5.36
C LEU A 24 10.02 -8.79 -5.52
N ARG A 25 10.11 -10.07 -5.91
CA ARG A 25 11.38 -10.74 -6.21
C ARG A 25 11.97 -10.29 -7.54
N ASP A 26 11.10 -9.85 -8.47
CA ASP A 26 11.51 -9.41 -9.81
C ASP A 26 12.00 -7.94 -9.79
N GLY A 27 12.01 -7.32 -8.61
CA GLY A 27 12.41 -5.94 -8.39
C GLY A 27 11.23 -4.98 -8.30
N LEU A 28 11.53 -3.68 -8.35
CA LEU A 28 10.50 -2.64 -8.41
C LEU A 28 9.98 -2.48 -9.84
N PRO A 29 8.66 -2.33 -10.04
CA PRO A 29 8.08 -2.04 -11.36
C PRO A 29 8.16 -0.54 -11.72
N PHE A 30 8.86 0.28 -10.94
CA PHE A 30 9.00 1.72 -11.20
C PHE A 30 10.40 2.21 -10.85
N THR A 31 10.79 3.28 -11.53
CA THR A 31 12.03 4.03 -11.28
C THR A 31 11.71 5.38 -10.64
N TYR A 32 12.59 5.84 -9.76
CA TYR A 32 12.53 7.21 -9.22
C TYR A 32 13.38 8.13 -10.09
N SER A 33 12.86 9.31 -10.43
CA SER A 33 13.66 10.32 -11.14
C SER A 33 14.74 10.89 -10.23
N GLU A 34 15.88 11.31 -10.79
CA GLU A 34 16.94 12.01 -10.04
C GLU A 34 16.42 13.31 -9.40
N SER A 35 15.47 13.98 -10.05
CA SER A 35 14.81 15.17 -9.50
C SER A 35 14.01 14.88 -8.22
N ALA A 36 13.46 13.67 -8.07
CA ALA A 36 12.83 13.28 -6.81
C ALA A 36 13.85 13.21 -5.66
N VAL A 37 15.14 13.04 -5.97
CA VAL A 37 16.22 12.97 -4.98
C VAL A 37 16.73 14.36 -4.61
N SER A 38 16.79 15.30 -5.55
CA SER A 38 17.37 16.65 -5.33
C SER A 38 16.49 17.59 -4.49
N HIS A 39 15.16 17.39 -4.47
CA HIS A 39 14.23 18.23 -3.70
C HIS A 39 14.23 17.98 -2.19
N THR A 40 15.15 17.18 -1.67
CA THR A 40 15.27 16.88 -0.24
C THR A 40 15.88 18.06 0.54
N SER A 41 15.37 19.29 0.37
CA SER A 41 15.84 20.49 1.07
C SER A 41 15.85 20.23 2.57
N ALA A 42 17.06 20.12 3.16
CA ALA A 42 17.36 19.61 4.51
C ALA A 42 16.49 20.21 5.63
N THR A 43 15.85 21.34 5.38
CA THR A 43 15.10 22.16 6.33
C THR A 43 13.58 21.98 6.30
N GLU A 44 13.01 21.36 5.28
CA GLU A 44 11.54 21.23 5.24
C GLU A 44 11.07 20.21 6.28
N ALA A 45 10.23 20.67 7.22
CA ALA A 45 9.64 19.85 8.26
C ALA A 45 8.64 18.85 7.66
N PHE A 46 8.64 17.61 8.15
CA PHE A 46 7.77 16.51 7.74
C PHE A 46 6.30 16.95 7.56
N ILE A 47 5.78 17.70 8.53
CA ILE A 47 4.42 18.22 8.55
C ILE A 47 4.16 19.23 7.43
N THR A 48 5.04 20.22 7.27
CA THR A 48 4.89 21.30 6.28
C THR A 48 4.82 20.73 4.86
N GLY A 49 5.71 19.79 4.54
CA GLY A 49 5.75 19.16 3.22
C GLY A 49 4.48 18.38 2.89
N ILE A 50 3.91 17.68 3.87
CA ILE A 50 2.65 16.93 3.71
C ILE A 50 1.47 17.88 3.57
N ASN A 51 1.35 18.90 4.43
CA ASN A 51 0.23 19.84 4.35
C ASN A 51 0.19 20.59 3.02
N GLN A 52 1.35 21.03 2.53
CA GLN A 52 1.42 21.70 1.23
C GLN A 52 1.05 20.76 0.07
N ARG A 53 1.47 19.49 0.13
CA ARG A 53 1.15 18.50 -0.91
C ARG A 53 -0.32 18.08 -0.88
N ASP A 54 -0.85 17.82 0.31
CA ASP A 54 -2.19 17.26 0.53
C ASP A 54 -3.25 18.38 0.68
N ASN A 55 -2.82 19.65 0.61
CA ASN A 55 -3.64 20.86 0.73
C ASN A 55 -4.49 20.89 2.02
N SER A 56 -3.88 20.48 3.14
CA SER A 56 -4.54 20.37 4.45
C SER A 56 -5.89 19.62 4.40
N ARG A 57 -5.96 18.53 3.62
CA ARG A 57 -7.15 17.71 3.48
C ARG A 57 -6.83 16.22 3.57
N CYS A 58 -7.82 15.43 3.97
CA CYS A 58 -7.73 13.98 3.84
C CYS A 58 -7.63 13.59 2.36
N ILE A 59 -6.57 12.90 1.97
CA ILE A 59 -6.36 12.51 0.56
C ILE A 59 -7.43 11.55 0.00
N VAL A 60 -8.24 10.94 0.88
CA VAL A 60 -9.30 9.99 0.51
C VAL A 60 -10.66 10.68 0.35
N CYS A 61 -11.15 11.37 1.37
CA CYS A 61 -12.50 11.95 1.36
C CYS A 61 -12.57 13.47 1.23
N GLY A 62 -11.45 14.18 1.31
CA GLY A 62 -11.41 15.63 1.14
C GLY A 62 -11.87 16.45 2.34
N GLU A 63 -12.21 15.81 3.47
CA GLU A 63 -12.42 16.49 4.75
C GLU A 63 -11.20 17.37 5.06
N ASP A 64 -11.45 18.58 5.53
CA ASP A 64 -10.46 19.62 5.78
C ASP A 64 -10.29 19.93 7.27
N ASP A 65 -9.65 21.06 7.58
CA ASP A 65 -9.27 21.51 8.93
C ASP A 65 -10.42 21.63 9.94
N GLY A 66 -11.68 21.62 9.48
CA GLY A 66 -12.84 21.51 10.37
C GLY A 66 -12.93 20.15 11.09
N VAL A 67 -12.21 19.15 10.58
CA VAL A 67 -12.07 17.80 11.15
C VAL A 67 -10.63 17.61 11.64
N VAL A 68 -10.44 16.83 12.70
CA VAL A 68 -9.09 16.45 13.15
C VAL A 68 -8.43 15.59 12.08
N LEU A 69 -7.49 16.20 11.36
CA LEU A 69 -6.60 15.52 10.41
C LEU A 69 -5.35 14.99 11.12
N GLU A 70 -4.91 13.80 10.70
CA GLU A 70 -3.81 13.06 11.30
C GLU A 70 -2.79 12.66 10.23
N TYR A 71 -1.51 12.85 10.53
CA TYR A 71 -0.42 12.41 9.67
C TYR A 71 -0.21 10.91 9.81
N ALA A 72 -0.51 10.18 8.75
CA ALA A 72 -0.25 8.77 8.65
C ALA A 72 1.14 8.48 8.11
N HIS A 73 1.91 7.62 8.78
CA HIS A 73 3.14 7.08 8.19
C HIS A 73 2.80 5.82 7.39
N ILE A 74 3.30 5.72 6.16
CA ILE A 74 3.10 4.55 5.30
C ILE A 74 3.90 3.37 5.87
N ILE A 75 5.20 3.58 6.11
CA ILE A 75 6.03 2.70 6.94
C ILE A 75 6.01 3.23 8.37
N PRO A 76 5.51 2.48 9.37
CA PRO A 76 5.35 2.97 10.74
C PRO A 76 6.66 3.50 11.36
N ARG A 77 6.54 4.52 12.21
CA ARG A 77 7.68 5.25 12.82
C ARG A 77 8.69 4.35 13.54
N GLY A 78 8.22 3.26 14.16
CA GLY A 78 9.05 2.32 14.91
C GLY A 78 9.80 1.32 14.03
N GLU A 79 9.53 1.27 12.72
CA GLU A 79 10.06 0.25 11.83
C GLU A 79 11.30 0.72 11.06
N VAL A 80 12.33 1.11 11.81
CA VAL A 80 13.59 1.60 11.24
C VAL A 80 14.24 0.53 10.35
N GLN A 81 14.25 -0.73 10.76
CA GLN A 81 14.83 -1.82 9.98
C GLN A 81 14.13 -2.03 8.63
N THR A 82 12.78 -2.02 8.61
CA THR A 82 12.01 -2.08 7.35
C THR A 82 12.42 -0.94 6.42
N TRP A 83 12.56 0.27 6.95
CA TRP A 83 12.97 1.43 6.17
C TRP A 83 14.38 1.28 5.59
N GLU A 84 15.35 0.80 6.37
CA GLU A 84 16.70 0.51 5.89
C GLU A 84 16.71 -0.57 4.81
N ASP A 85 15.92 -1.63 4.98
CA ASP A 85 15.81 -2.71 3.99
C ASP A 85 15.24 -2.19 2.65
N LEU A 86 14.29 -1.26 2.70
CA LEU A 86 13.76 -0.63 1.49
C LEU A 86 14.81 0.23 0.80
N ARG A 87 15.68 0.92 1.54
CA ARG A 87 16.82 1.62 0.95
C ARG A 87 17.81 0.64 0.32
N ALA A 88 18.24 -0.36 1.08
CA ALA A 88 19.24 -1.33 0.64
C ALA A 88 18.81 -2.09 -0.62
N ARG A 89 17.51 -2.33 -0.80
CA ARG A 89 16.92 -2.99 -1.98
C ARG A 89 16.49 -2.01 -3.07
N HIS A 90 16.75 -0.72 -2.91
CA HIS A 90 16.36 0.36 -3.81
C HIS A 90 14.84 0.50 -4.01
N PHE A 91 14.03 0.00 -3.07
CA PHE A 91 12.58 0.20 -3.05
C PHE A 91 12.20 1.67 -2.81
N ILE A 92 13.08 2.39 -2.13
CA ILE A 92 13.07 3.86 -1.98
C ILE A 92 14.50 4.38 -2.23
N PRO A 93 14.68 5.68 -2.58
CA PRO A 93 16.01 6.23 -2.82
C PRO A 93 16.93 6.12 -1.58
N ASN A 94 18.22 5.90 -1.80
CA ASN A 94 19.20 5.72 -0.71
C ASN A 94 19.39 7.00 0.12
N GLN A 95 19.25 8.17 -0.51
CA GLN A 95 19.44 9.49 0.11
C GLN A 95 18.22 9.96 0.92
N THR A 96 17.26 9.07 1.17
CA THR A 96 16.07 9.40 1.96
C THR A 96 16.40 9.66 3.42
N ARG A 97 15.58 10.50 4.06
CA ARG A 97 15.71 10.78 5.50
C ARG A 97 15.32 9.56 6.33
N SER A 98 15.49 9.66 7.64
CA SER A 98 14.96 8.65 8.56
C SER A 98 13.44 8.51 8.39
N VAL A 99 12.93 7.30 8.69
CA VAL A 99 11.52 6.93 8.59
C VAL A 99 10.55 7.94 9.23
N MET A 100 10.98 8.65 10.28
CA MET A 100 10.18 9.64 11.01
C MET A 100 10.17 11.05 10.39
N ARG A 101 11.15 11.38 9.55
CA ARG A 101 11.37 12.75 9.04
C ARG A 101 11.14 12.88 7.54
N GLU A 102 10.99 11.75 6.84
CA GLU A 102 10.76 11.73 5.40
C GLU A 102 9.28 12.01 5.10
N GLY A 103 8.97 13.22 4.59
CA GLY A 103 7.59 13.60 4.25
C GLY A 103 6.95 12.69 3.20
N ARG A 104 7.77 12.07 2.33
CA ARG A 104 7.32 11.07 1.35
C ARG A 104 6.98 9.70 1.96
N ASN A 105 7.25 9.50 3.25
CA ASN A 105 6.71 8.38 4.04
C ASN A 105 5.39 8.74 4.72
N GLY A 106 4.83 9.93 4.48
CA GLY A 106 3.63 10.40 5.14
C GLY A 106 2.49 10.77 4.19
N ILE A 107 1.26 10.64 4.67
CA ILE A 107 0.00 11.11 4.03
C ILE A 107 -0.92 11.73 5.08
N LEU A 108 -1.77 12.67 4.68
CA LEU A 108 -2.77 13.29 5.55
C LEU A 108 -4.12 12.58 5.43
N LEU A 109 -4.66 12.11 6.56
CA LEU A 109 -5.93 11.38 6.62
C LEU A 109 -6.81 11.95 7.73
N CYS A 110 -8.14 11.91 7.57
CA CYS A 110 -9.03 12.11 8.72
C CYS A 110 -8.95 10.90 9.66
N ARG A 111 -9.39 11.07 10.91
CA ARG A 111 -9.34 10.03 11.96
C ARG A 111 -9.93 8.68 11.50
N THR A 112 -11.02 8.70 10.75
CA THR A 112 -11.68 7.48 10.23
C THR A 112 -10.80 6.73 9.24
N HIS A 113 -10.27 7.42 8.23
CA HIS A 113 -9.40 6.80 7.23
C HIS A 113 -8.04 6.42 7.80
N ARG A 114 -7.51 7.18 8.76
CA ARG A 114 -6.29 6.81 9.50
C ARG A 114 -6.46 5.46 10.20
N GLY A 115 -7.53 5.30 10.99
CA GLY A 115 -7.80 4.04 11.69
C GLY A 115 -8.02 2.86 10.75
N GLN A 116 -8.64 3.09 9.58
CA GLN A 116 -8.79 2.06 8.55
C GLN A 116 -7.47 1.71 7.85
N PHE A 117 -6.61 2.70 7.60
CA PHE A 117 -5.29 2.52 6.98
C PHE A 117 -4.37 1.71 7.92
N ASP A 118 -4.27 2.12 9.18
CA ASP A 118 -3.47 1.41 10.20
C ASP A 118 -4.05 0.02 10.52
N GLY A 119 -5.37 -0.12 10.45
CA GLY A 119 -6.07 -1.40 10.61
C GLY A 119 -6.08 -2.28 9.35
N PHE A 120 -5.21 -1.98 8.37
CA PHE A 120 -5.01 -2.73 7.13
C PHE A 120 -6.30 -3.02 6.34
N ARG A 121 -7.23 -2.06 6.26
CA ARG A 121 -8.53 -2.26 5.57
C ARG A 121 -8.50 -1.95 4.08
N PHE A 122 -7.57 -1.09 3.68
CA PHE A 122 -7.32 -0.72 2.30
C PHE A 122 -5.84 -0.41 2.08
N TYR A 123 -5.43 -0.40 0.82
CA TYR A 123 -4.14 0.12 0.38
C TYR A 123 -4.30 1.10 -0.78
N LEU A 124 -3.25 1.86 -1.06
CA LEU A 124 -3.15 2.72 -2.22
C LEU A 124 -2.19 2.09 -3.23
N ARG A 125 -2.59 2.02 -4.50
CA ARG A 125 -1.81 1.40 -5.58
C ARG A 125 -1.53 2.43 -6.65
N TRP A 126 -0.25 2.60 -7.01
CA TRP A 126 0.13 3.38 -8.19
C TRP A 126 -0.25 2.62 -9.46
N VAL A 127 -0.95 3.29 -10.37
CA VAL A 127 -1.32 2.77 -11.70
C VAL A 127 -0.58 3.62 -12.73
N PRO A 128 0.52 3.10 -13.33
CA PRO A 128 1.35 3.86 -14.27
C PRO A 128 0.58 4.44 -15.45
N GLU A 129 -0.32 3.67 -16.05
CA GLU A 129 -1.08 4.02 -17.25
C GLU A 129 -2.02 5.20 -17.00
N ALA A 130 -2.68 5.19 -15.84
CA ALA A 130 -3.55 6.28 -15.41
C ALA A 130 -2.78 7.43 -14.74
N ARG A 131 -1.49 7.23 -14.44
CA ARG A 131 -0.65 8.11 -13.60
C ARG A 131 -1.39 8.53 -12.34
N ARG A 132 -1.94 7.58 -11.58
CA ARG A 132 -2.77 7.87 -10.39
C ARG A 132 -2.54 6.86 -9.27
N PHE A 133 -2.72 7.29 -8.03
CA PHE A 133 -2.89 6.37 -6.91
C PHE A 133 -4.36 6.06 -6.72
N VAL A 134 -4.68 4.77 -6.61
CA VAL A 134 -6.04 4.26 -6.51
C VAL A 134 -6.25 3.60 -5.16
N LEU A 135 -7.36 3.91 -4.51
CA LEU A 135 -7.74 3.26 -3.25
C LEU A 135 -8.38 1.90 -3.54
N ILE A 136 -7.82 0.85 -2.93
CA ILE A 136 -8.31 -0.52 -3.04
C ILE A 136 -8.88 -0.99 -1.71
N ASN A 137 -10.21 -1.09 -1.61
CA ASN A 137 -10.93 -1.62 -0.45
C ASN A 137 -10.79 -3.15 -0.38
N HIS A 138 -9.63 -3.62 0.08
CA HIS A 138 -9.34 -5.05 0.14
C HIS A 138 -10.17 -5.78 1.21
N SER A 139 -10.56 -5.09 2.28
CA SER A 139 -11.38 -5.68 3.35
C SER A 139 -12.86 -5.86 3.01
N GLY A 140 -13.35 -5.33 1.88
CA GLY A 140 -14.77 -5.34 1.51
C GLY A 140 -15.68 -4.51 2.43
N LYS A 141 -15.13 -3.60 3.23
CA LYS A 141 -15.92 -2.81 4.19
C LYS A 141 -16.82 -1.81 3.48
N SER A 142 -18.11 -1.79 3.82
CA SER A 142 -19.11 -0.92 3.18
C SER A 142 -18.74 0.57 3.23
N SER A 143 -18.18 1.05 4.34
CA SER A 143 -17.74 2.44 4.50
C SER A 143 -16.61 2.86 3.55
N LEU A 144 -15.89 1.90 2.96
CA LEU A 144 -14.82 2.16 1.99
C LEU A 144 -15.29 1.99 0.53
N GLN A 145 -16.50 1.46 0.31
CA GLN A 145 -17.00 1.11 -1.01
C GLN A 145 -17.13 2.34 -1.92
N ALA A 146 -17.52 3.49 -1.36
CA ALA A 146 -17.63 4.73 -2.12
C ALA A 146 -16.28 5.21 -2.69
N PHE A 147 -15.17 4.85 -2.04
CA PHE A 147 -13.81 5.27 -2.42
C PHE A 147 -13.06 4.21 -3.24
N HIS A 148 -13.57 2.98 -3.27
CA HIS A 148 -12.92 1.86 -3.94
C HIS A 148 -12.81 2.08 -5.46
N GLY A 149 -11.62 1.82 -6.01
CA GLY A 149 -11.36 1.96 -7.44
C GLY A 149 -11.32 3.41 -7.92
N ARG A 150 -11.25 4.37 -7.00
CA ARG A 150 -11.14 5.80 -7.31
C ARG A 150 -9.75 6.33 -7.00
N ALA A 151 -9.30 7.28 -7.81
CA ALA A 151 -8.03 7.94 -7.65
C ALA A 151 -8.04 8.96 -6.50
N VAL A 152 -7.09 8.87 -5.58
CA VAL A 152 -6.92 9.78 -4.43
C VAL A 152 -6.11 11.02 -4.82
N ARG A 153 -6.18 12.09 -4.03
CA ARG A 153 -5.47 13.37 -4.29
C ARG A 153 -3.97 13.27 -4.01
N LEU A 154 -3.24 12.57 -4.87
CA LEU A 154 -1.79 12.48 -4.89
C LEU A 154 -1.29 12.72 -6.32
N PHE A 155 -0.86 13.95 -6.60
CA PHE A 155 -0.56 14.40 -7.96
C PHE A 155 0.83 13.93 -8.45
N PRO A 156 0.91 13.21 -9.58
CA PRO A 156 2.19 12.84 -10.19
C PRO A 156 2.85 14.07 -10.78
N GLY A 157 4.09 14.34 -10.39
CA GLY A 157 4.82 15.54 -10.82
C GLY A 157 5.26 16.40 -9.65
N SER A 158 4.66 16.23 -8.47
CA SER A 158 5.25 16.75 -7.24
C SER A 158 6.47 15.92 -6.87
N GLY A 159 7.64 16.54 -6.72
CA GLY A 159 8.82 15.91 -6.12
C GLY A 159 8.60 15.43 -4.67
N ARG A 160 7.43 15.69 -4.10
CA ARG A 160 7.00 15.31 -2.74
C ARG A 160 6.03 14.14 -2.70
N LEU A 161 5.77 13.51 -3.85
CA LEU A 161 4.91 12.35 -3.94
C LEU A 161 5.37 11.26 -2.96
N PRO A 162 4.46 10.59 -2.23
CA PRO A 162 4.90 9.49 -1.38
C PRO A 162 5.54 8.37 -2.20
N PHE A 163 6.46 7.64 -1.59
CA PHE A 163 7.17 6.58 -2.30
C PHE A 163 6.25 5.45 -2.70
N HIS A 164 6.27 5.10 -3.99
CA HIS A 164 5.53 3.96 -4.51
C HIS A 164 5.97 2.68 -3.79
N GLY A 165 7.26 2.51 -3.51
CA GLY A 165 7.80 1.36 -2.78
C GLY A 165 7.25 1.22 -1.36
N ALA A 166 7.05 2.34 -0.66
CA ALA A 166 6.43 2.30 0.67
C ALA A 166 4.98 1.80 0.59
N PHE A 167 4.21 2.25 -0.41
CA PHE A 167 2.85 1.76 -0.62
C PHE A 167 2.80 0.29 -1.03
N LEU A 168 3.77 -0.21 -1.81
CA LEU A 168 3.85 -1.64 -2.13
C LEU A 168 4.01 -2.50 -0.88
N ILE A 169 4.85 -2.08 0.06
CA ILE A 169 5.00 -2.80 1.34
C ILE A 169 3.71 -2.75 2.16
N HIS A 170 3.05 -1.59 2.22
CA HIS A 170 1.76 -1.47 2.89
C HIS A 170 0.70 -2.39 2.25
N GLU A 171 0.65 -2.47 0.92
CA GLU A 171 -0.23 -3.40 0.21
C GLU A 171 0.04 -4.86 0.59
N MET A 172 1.31 -5.29 0.61
CA MET A 172 1.65 -6.66 1.00
C MET A 172 1.18 -6.98 2.42
N ARG A 173 1.25 -5.99 3.33
CA ARG A 173 0.71 -6.15 4.70
C ARG A 173 -0.81 -6.26 4.71
N VAL A 174 -1.50 -5.44 3.91
CA VAL A 174 -2.96 -5.51 3.80
C VAL A 174 -3.40 -6.88 3.28
N ARG A 175 -2.75 -7.40 2.24
CA ARG A 175 -3.01 -8.75 1.72
C ARG A 175 -2.70 -9.83 2.75
N GLY A 176 -1.57 -9.73 3.44
CA GLY A 176 -1.20 -10.66 4.51
C GLY A 176 -2.15 -10.62 5.71
N PHE A 177 -2.77 -9.46 5.98
CA PHE A 177 -3.80 -9.31 7.01
C PHE A 177 -5.16 -9.92 6.58
N TRP A 178 -5.43 -10.00 5.27
CA TRP A 178 -6.64 -10.58 4.68
C TRP A 178 -6.33 -11.73 3.72
N PRO A 179 -5.69 -12.82 4.17
CA PRO A 179 -5.14 -13.84 3.26
C PRO A 179 -6.19 -14.63 2.46
N PHE A 180 -7.47 -14.55 2.85
CA PHE A 180 -8.59 -15.22 2.19
C PHE A 180 -9.50 -14.27 1.40
N ALA A 181 -9.17 -12.97 1.37
CA ALA A 181 -9.90 -12.02 0.54
C ALA A 181 -9.48 -12.17 -0.92
N ASN A 182 -10.46 -12.13 -1.82
CA ASN A 182 -10.20 -12.07 -3.25
C ASN A 182 -9.73 -10.66 -3.66
N ASP A 183 -8.97 -10.57 -4.74
CA ASP A 183 -8.59 -9.28 -5.29
C ASP A 183 -9.81 -8.54 -5.87
N PRO A 184 -10.10 -7.32 -5.40
CA PRO A 184 -11.31 -6.62 -5.80
C PRO A 184 -11.14 -5.99 -7.20
N ILE A 185 -12.23 -6.02 -7.98
CA ILE A 185 -12.25 -5.53 -9.36
C ILE A 185 -12.36 -4.00 -9.37
N ILE A 186 -11.54 -3.35 -10.20
CA ILE A 186 -11.49 -1.89 -10.38
C ILE A 186 -12.10 -1.52 -11.73
N PRO A 187 -13.12 -0.65 -11.78
CA PRO A 187 -13.69 -0.20 -13.04
C PRO A 187 -12.70 0.69 -13.81
N LEU A 188 -12.71 0.56 -15.15
CA LEU A 188 -11.97 1.43 -16.07
C LEU A 188 -12.98 2.27 -16.91
N PRO A 189 -12.68 3.55 -17.20
CA PRO A 189 -11.50 4.32 -16.76
C PRO A 189 -11.55 4.64 -15.26
N ILE A 190 -10.39 4.82 -14.63
CA ILE A 190 -10.27 5.07 -13.18
C ILE A 190 -10.73 6.50 -12.87
N PRO A 191 -11.88 6.69 -12.21
CA PRO A 191 -12.40 8.03 -11.91
C PRO A 191 -11.67 8.65 -10.72
N TRP A 192 -11.64 9.97 -10.66
CA TRP A 192 -11.22 10.70 -9.46
C TRP A 192 -12.27 10.58 -8.34
N GLN A 193 -11.86 10.85 -7.09
CA GLN A 193 -12.82 11.08 -6.01
C GLN A 193 -13.70 12.28 -6.32
N ALA A 194 -14.97 12.22 -5.96
CA ALA A 194 -15.96 13.25 -6.31
C ALA A 194 -15.64 14.65 -5.77
N TRP A 195 -14.91 14.73 -4.64
CA TRP A 195 -14.51 16.00 -4.03
C TRP A 195 -13.28 16.63 -4.69
N ILE A 196 -12.55 15.88 -5.52
CA ILE A 196 -11.46 16.41 -6.34
C ILE A 196 -12.15 17.04 -7.57
N GLN A 197 -12.82 18.16 -7.33
CA GLN A 197 -13.71 18.79 -8.32
C GLN A 197 -12.94 19.37 -9.50
N ASP A 198 -11.65 19.66 -9.34
CA ASP A 198 -10.76 20.06 -10.42
C ASP A 198 -9.42 19.35 -10.19
N GLY A 199 -9.24 18.19 -10.80
CA GLY A 199 -7.89 17.76 -11.12
C GLY A 199 -7.24 18.83 -12.02
N PRO A 200 -5.90 18.85 -12.17
CA PRO A 200 -5.22 19.71 -13.14
C PRO A 200 -5.65 19.47 -14.60
N ASP A 201 -6.63 18.59 -14.87
CA ASP A 201 -7.26 18.40 -16.17
C ASP A 201 -8.47 19.33 -16.39
N GLY A 202 -8.95 20.04 -15.33
CA GLY A 202 -9.97 21.10 -15.41
C GLY A 202 -9.38 22.50 -15.62
N ALA A 203 -8.09 22.67 -15.34
CA ALA A 203 -7.28 23.71 -15.94
C ALA A 203 -6.59 23.07 -17.13
N GLN A 204 -7.11 23.27 -18.33
CA GLN A 204 -6.34 23.00 -19.56
C GLN A 204 -4.92 23.54 -19.31
N PRO A 205 -3.84 22.73 -19.42
CA PRO A 205 -2.51 23.27 -19.28
C PRO A 205 -2.40 24.35 -20.35
N ASP A 206 -2.36 25.60 -19.93
CA ASP A 206 -1.99 26.69 -20.80
C ASP A 206 -0.62 26.28 -21.34
N ASP A 207 -0.57 25.94 -22.62
CA ASP A 207 0.64 25.53 -23.35
C ASP A 207 1.63 26.71 -23.51
N ASN A 208 1.57 27.69 -22.60
CA ASN A 208 2.50 28.78 -22.43
C ASN A 208 3.49 28.42 -21.31
N GLY A 209 4.31 27.41 -21.59
CA GLY A 209 5.61 27.32 -20.98
C GLY A 209 6.43 28.54 -21.41
N ASP A 210 6.42 29.59 -20.58
CA ASP A 210 7.47 30.61 -20.46
C ASP A 210 6.97 31.73 -19.53
N ASN A 211 7.09 31.54 -18.21
CA ASN A 211 7.49 32.68 -17.41
C ASN A 211 8.20 32.30 -16.11
N ALA A 212 9.44 32.73 -16.08
CA ALA A 212 10.37 32.68 -14.98
C ALA A 212 9.78 33.30 -13.70
N MET A 213 9.89 32.55 -12.61
CA MET A 213 10.66 32.97 -11.43
C MET A 213 10.81 34.50 -11.26
N ARG A 214 9.73 35.19 -10.88
CA ARG A 214 9.83 36.52 -10.25
C ARG A 214 9.64 36.38 -8.75
N SER A 215 10.77 36.50 -8.07
CA SER A 215 10.92 36.73 -6.64
C SER A 215 10.02 37.89 -6.22
N HIS A 216 8.98 37.62 -5.43
CA HIS A 216 8.35 38.64 -4.61
C HIS A 216 9.00 38.60 -3.23
N ASP A 217 9.94 39.52 -3.02
CA ASP A 217 10.34 39.99 -1.71
C ASP A 217 9.09 40.48 -0.97
N VAL A 218 8.65 39.71 0.03
CA VAL A 218 7.71 40.19 1.05
C VAL A 218 8.50 40.48 2.30
N GLN A 219 8.81 41.76 2.44
CA GLN A 219 9.39 42.38 3.62
C GLN A 219 8.43 42.31 4.81
N GLY A 220 8.88 41.68 5.89
CA GLY A 220 8.71 42.20 7.26
C GLY A 220 7.34 42.09 7.93
N SER A 221 7.20 41.14 8.85
CA SER A 221 6.64 41.44 10.17
C SER A 221 7.21 40.50 11.23
N LYS A 222 8.06 41.07 12.07
CA LYS A 222 8.59 40.45 13.30
C LYS A 222 7.47 40.46 14.35
N THR A 223 6.97 39.28 14.74
CA THR A 223 6.25 39.15 16.01
C THR A 223 7.13 38.40 17.00
N HIS A 224 7.61 39.14 17.99
CA HIS A 224 8.25 38.65 19.19
C HIS A 224 7.34 37.66 19.93
N PHE A 225 7.82 36.45 20.19
CA PHE A 225 7.23 35.55 21.17
C PHE A 225 8.11 35.53 22.42
N HIS A 226 7.54 35.93 23.56
CA HIS A 226 8.13 35.79 24.88
C HIS A 226 7.82 34.38 25.45
N PRO A 227 8.73 33.80 26.26
CA PRO A 227 8.47 32.56 26.99
C PRO A 227 7.80 32.86 28.33
N LEU A 228 6.76 32.10 28.70
CA LEU A 228 6.23 32.06 30.05
C LEU A 228 6.17 30.61 30.55
N THR A 229 7.04 30.35 31.52
CA THR A 229 6.95 29.26 32.49
C THR A 229 6.05 29.70 33.65
N ASN A 230 5.09 28.88 34.08
CA ASN A 230 4.89 28.64 35.52
C ASN A 230 3.93 27.48 35.86
N VAL A 231 4.14 26.98 37.08
CA VAL A 231 3.69 25.73 37.69
C VAL A 231 2.54 25.99 38.69
N GLY A 232 1.44 25.21 38.58
CA GLY A 232 0.47 24.75 39.63
C GLY A 232 -0.25 25.76 40.57
N PRO A 233 -1.11 25.32 41.53
CA PRO A 233 -1.93 24.10 41.61
C PRO A 233 -3.44 24.31 42.03
N SER A 234 -4.23 23.23 41.91
CA SER A 234 -5.43 22.78 42.67
C SER A 234 -6.57 23.74 43.14
N THR A 235 -7.83 23.42 42.80
CA THR A 235 -8.82 22.74 43.69
C THR A 235 -10.29 22.84 43.18
N SER A 236 -11.03 21.73 43.39
CA SER A 236 -12.49 21.59 43.63
C SER A 236 -13.53 22.13 42.63
N ARG A 237 -14.39 21.24 42.08
CA ARG A 237 -15.86 21.35 42.24
C ARG A 237 -16.66 20.10 41.84
N ALA A 238 -17.54 19.72 42.77
CA ALA A 238 -18.85 19.02 42.71
C ALA A 238 -19.23 18.19 41.47
N LYS A 239 -19.46 16.88 41.69
CA LYS A 239 -20.24 15.99 40.82
C LYS A 239 -21.70 15.91 41.32
N SER A 240 -22.62 16.34 40.48
CA SER A 240 -24.06 16.09 40.59
C SER A 240 -24.42 14.76 39.92
N GLY A 241 -25.26 13.97 40.60
CA GLY A 241 -25.65 12.64 40.18
C GLY A 241 -26.75 12.63 39.12
N ARG A 242 -26.63 11.67 38.18
CA ARG A 242 -27.76 11.14 37.42
C ARG A 242 -27.58 9.63 37.28
N VAL A 243 -28.52 8.90 37.88
CA VAL A 243 -28.67 7.45 37.78
C VAL A 243 -29.39 7.16 36.46
N GLY A 244 -28.72 6.39 35.59
CA GLY A 244 -29.28 5.84 34.36
C GLY A 244 -29.18 4.30 34.36
N PRO A 245 -30.02 3.60 33.59
CA PRO A 245 -30.32 2.18 33.79
C PRO A 245 -29.16 1.24 33.43
N LYS A 246 -28.99 0.20 34.26
CA LYS A 246 -28.08 -0.94 34.09
C LYS A 246 -28.34 -1.63 32.74
N MET A 247 -27.42 -1.48 31.79
CA MET A 247 -27.27 -2.42 30.68
C MET A 247 -26.31 -3.54 31.09
N HIS A 248 -26.67 -4.76 30.71
CA HIS A 248 -25.96 -5.98 31.05
C HIS A 248 -24.51 -5.98 30.56
N SER A 249 -23.65 -6.49 31.44
CA SER A 249 -22.20 -6.61 31.35
C SER A 249 -21.74 -7.21 30.01
N ALA A 250 -21.17 -6.38 29.14
CA ALA A 250 -20.34 -6.85 28.05
C ALA A 250 -18.95 -7.14 28.61
N ASP A 251 -18.46 -8.35 28.34
CA ASP A 251 -17.17 -8.90 28.70
C ASP A 251 -16.02 -7.94 28.31
N THR A 252 -15.53 -7.17 29.29
CA THR A 252 -14.35 -6.30 29.16
C THR A 252 -13.09 -7.14 29.30
N GLY A 253 -12.86 -8.03 28.32
CA GLY A 253 -11.53 -8.56 28.09
C GLY A 253 -10.59 -7.43 27.64
N PRO A 254 -9.31 -7.42 28.02
CA PRO A 254 -8.35 -6.46 27.53
C PRO A 254 -8.30 -6.50 25.99
N PRO A 255 -8.09 -5.35 25.31
CA PRO A 255 -7.99 -5.30 23.87
C PRO A 255 -6.91 -6.27 23.41
N ARG A 256 -7.32 -7.30 22.65
CA ARG A 256 -6.39 -8.27 22.05
C ARG A 256 -5.62 -7.58 20.94
N THR A 257 -4.49 -6.98 21.30
CA THR A 257 -3.50 -6.50 20.34
C THR A 257 -2.91 -7.72 19.65
N LEU A 258 -3.26 -7.93 18.37
CA LEU A 258 -2.54 -8.88 17.52
C LEU A 258 -1.15 -8.32 17.27
N THR A 259 -0.21 -8.67 18.12
CA THR A 259 1.21 -8.45 17.84
C THR A 259 1.57 -9.38 16.69
N LEU A 260 1.61 -8.84 15.46
CA LEU A 260 2.17 -9.50 14.30
C LEU A 260 3.69 -9.61 14.50
N THR A 261 4.11 -10.42 15.47
CA THR A 261 5.51 -10.85 15.54
C THR A 261 5.73 -11.76 14.35
N ASN A 262 6.65 -11.37 13.47
CA ASN A 262 7.14 -12.25 12.42
C ASN A 262 7.52 -13.60 13.08
N PRO A 263 6.80 -14.70 12.81
CA PRO A 263 7.10 -16.01 13.43
C PRO A 263 8.48 -16.52 12.99
N PHE A 264 9.07 -15.91 11.96
CA PHE A 264 10.41 -16.18 11.47
C PHE A 264 11.50 -15.33 12.16
N ALA A 265 11.15 -14.38 13.05
CA ALA A 265 12.15 -13.56 13.76
C ALA A 265 12.82 -14.28 14.94
N LYS A 266 12.27 -15.42 15.37
CA LYS A 266 12.83 -16.26 16.44
C LYS A 266 13.26 -17.60 15.85
N PRO A 267 14.58 -17.89 15.77
CA PRO A 267 15.08 -19.14 15.19
C PRO A 267 14.53 -20.41 15.86
N VAL A 268 14.24 -20.34 17.17
CA VAL A 268 13.66 -21.46 17.93
C VAL A 268 12.23 -21.75 17.48
N ASP A 269 11.40 -20.72 17.32
CA ASP A 269 10.01 -20.86 16.87
C ASP A 269 9.96 -21.34 15.41
N LEU A 270 10.93 -20.95 14.59
CA LEU A 270 11.13 -21.43 13.22
C LEU A 270 11.33 -22.95 13.18
N GLU A 271 12.18 -23.47 14.06
CA GLU A 271 12.55 -24.88 14.05
C GLU A 271 11.41 -25.75 14.60
N ILE A 272 10.67 -25.25 15.60
CA ILE A 272 9.42 -25.85 16.06
C ILE A 272 8.40 -25.89 14.93
N LEU A 273 8.24 -24.79 14.19
CA LEU A 273 7.30 -24.72 13.07
C LEU A 273 7.70 -25.68 11.94
N LYS A 274 8.98 -25.73 11.54
CA LYS A 274 9.48 -26.70 10.56
C LYS A 274 9.26 -28.14 11.00
N ARG A 275 9.52 -28.44 12.27
CA ARG A 275 9.27 -29.76 12.85
C ARG A 275 7.78 -30.11 12.79
N SER A 276 6.90 -29.15 13.12
CA SER A 276 5.46 -29.37 13.04
C SER A 276 4.99 -29.72 11.61
N PHE A 277 5.60 -29.13 10.57
CA PHE A 277 5.31 -29.49 9.17
C PHE A 277 5.86 -30.88 8.77
N HIS A 278 6.98 -31.31 9.35
CA HIS A 278 7.52 -32.66 9.15
C HIS A 278 6.71 -33.72 9.92
N GLU A 279 6.12 -33.35 11.05
CA GLU A 279 5.30 -34.22 11.90
C GLU A 279 3.85 -34.33 11.42
N GLN A 280 3.42 -33.51 10.44
CA GLN A 280 2.11 -33.72 9.84
C GLN A 280 2.12 -35.06 9.11
N PRO A 281 1.29 -36.04 9.52
CA PRO A 281 1.18 -37.28 8.79
C PRO A 281 0.72 -36.94 7.37
N ILE A 282 1.57 -37.23 6.37
CA ILE A 282 1.16 -37.21 4.97
C ILE A 282 -0.03 -38.17 4.93
N SER A 283 -1.25 -37.61 4.85
CA SER A 283 -2.42 -38.46 4.88
C SER A 283 -2.31 -39.38 3.67
N ASN A 284 -2.36 -40.69 3.91
CA ASN A 284 -2.23 -41.72 2.87
C ASN A 284 -3.31 -41.60 1.76
N GLN A 285 -4.22 -40.61 1.84
CA GLN A 285 -5.12 -40.23 0.77
C GLN A 285 -4.43 -39.60 -0.44
N GLN A 286 -3.26 -38.93 -0.29
CA GLN A 286 -2.55 -38.34 -1.44
C GLN A 286 -1.75 -39.37 -2.26
N LEU A 287 -1.32 -40.49 -1.66
CA LEU A 287 -0.59 -41.55 -2.38
C LEU A 287 -1.51 -42.45 -3.24
N ASN A 288 -2.82 -42.47 -2.97
CA ASN A 288 -3.76 -43.29 -3.74
C ASN A 288 -4.27 -42.62 -5.03
N LEU A 289 -4.21 -41.29 -5.14
CA LEU A 289 -4.57 -40.58 -6.38
C LEU A 289 -3.53 -40.76 -7.50
N GLY A 290 -2.26 -40.98 -7.16
CA GLY A 290 -1.20 -41.26 -8.14
C GLY A 290 -1.26 -42.66 -8.77
N ARG A 291 -1.82 -43.66 -8.07
CA ARG A 291 -1.88 -45.05 -8.56
C ARG A 291 -3.10 -45.35 -9.45
N VAL A 292 -4.16 -44.54 -9.38
CA VAL A 292 -5.36 -44.72 -10.22
C VAL A 292 -5.12 -44.25 -11.66
N LEU A 293 -4.23 -43.27 -11.88
CA LEU A 293 -3.93 -42.77 -13.23
C LEU A 293 -2.92 -43.62 -14.02
N GLN A 294 -2.06 -44.40 -13.36
CA GLN A 294 -1.10 -45.29 -14.06
C GLN A 294 -1.70 -46.63 -14.54
N ARG A 295 -2.90 -47.03 -14.08
CA ARG A 295 -3.54 -48.27 -14.52
C ARG A 295 -4.41 -48.14 -15.78
N ARG A 296 -4.57 -46.93 -16.34
CA ARG A 296 -5.41 -46.71 -17.53
C ARG A 296 -4.67 -46.65 -18.87
N THR A 297 -3.33 -46.71 -18.90
CA THR A 297 -2.57 -46.58 -20.15
C THR A 297 -1.91 -47.87 -20.67
N SER A 298 -2.09 -49.03 -20.02
CA SER A 298 -1.41 -50.28 -20.43
C SER A 298 -2.26 -51.34 -21.15
N LYS A 299 -3.49 -51.01 -21.60
CA LYS A 299 -4.34 -51.93 -22.38
C LYS A 299 -4.79 -51.32 -23.72
N SER A 300 -3.86 -51.10 -24.64
CA SER A 300 -4.17 -50.91 -26.07
C SER A 300 -2.87 -50.94 -26.86
N GLY A 301 -2.56 -52.06 -27.50
CA GLY A 301 -1.37 -52.18 -28.35
C GLY A 301 -1.08 -53.60 -28.80
N LYS A 302 -2.05 -54.23 -29.48
CA LYS A 302 -1.90 -55.54 -30.11
C LYS A 302 -1.39 -55.34 -31.55
N ALA A 303 -0.18 -55.85 -31.79
CA ALA A 303 0.44 -56.30 -33.04
C ALA A 303 -0.13 -55.88 -34.41
N VAL A 304 0.73 -55.32 -35.26
CA VAL A 304 0.83 -55.68 -36.70
C VAL A 304 2.31 -55.76 -37.10
N ARG A 305 2.71 -56.91 -37.64
CA ARG A 305 3.98 -57.20 -38.32
C ARG A 305 3.90 -56.79 -39.80
N GLY A 306 5.02 -56.42 -40.40
CA GLY A 306 5.25 -56.42 -41.85
C GLY A 306 6.53 -55.64 -42.19
N ALA A 307 7.64 -56.33 -42.48
CA ALA A 307 8.20 -56.56 -43.82
C ALA A 307 8.94 -55.31 -44.37
N MET A 308 10.28 -55.27 -44.33
CA MET A 308 11.27 -55.80 -45.29
C MET A 308 11.69 -54.80 -46.39
N SER A 309 12.96 -54.96 -46.83
CA SER A 309 13.77 -54.28 -47.87
C SER A 309 14.41 -52.95 -47.46
N ASN A 310 15.76 -52.84 -47.34
CA ASN A 310 16.89 -52.95 -48.31
C ASN A 310 16.94 -51.79 -49.32
N GLU A 311 18.03 -51.01 -49.26
CA GLU A 311 18.84 -50.38 -50.33
C GLU A 311 19.63 -49.21 -49.69
N SER A 312 20.93 -49.35 -49.39
CA SER A 312 22.08 -49.06 -50.27
C SER A 312 21.91 -47.84 -51.18
N CYS A 313 22.63 -46.74 -50.90
CA CYS A 313 23.83 -46.38 -51.67
C CYS A 313 24.43 -45.07 -51.13
N ALA A 314 25.76 -45.04 -51.12
CA ALA A 314 26.58 -43.86 -50.92
C ALA A 314 26.69 -43.04 -52.21
N ALA A 315 26.77 -41.72 -52.07
CA ALA A 315 27.71 -40.83 -52.76
C ALA A 315 27.67 -39.46 -52.07
#